data_AF-D2VC78-F1
#
_entry.id   AF-D2VC78-F1
#
_cell.length_a   1.000
_cell.length_b   1.000
_cell.length_c   1.000
_cell.angle_alpha   90.00
_cell.angle_beta   90.00
_cell.angle_gamma   90.00
#
_symmetry.space_group_name_H-M   'P 1'
#
loop_
_entity.id
_entity.type
_entity.pdbx_description
1 polymer ?
#
loop_
_entity_poly.entity_id
_entity_poly.type
_entity_poly.pdbx_seq_one_letter_code
_entity_poly.pdbx_strand_id
1 'polypeptide(L)'
;MLRSKTFGSDIIQHQIPKTISKQFTMEKVMQLKRQLTTLGAEHHHHPSDSSLLCKRHYDLAFSTSSFVGTVKSNRWMQDLLSKIGNTQITKLKIPATHDSATYNVSSSQEYSSDLQSDPSMTLIPQMIQIFTSYGLNTQRIKQFVAPWFKNQECTIYQQLNQGIRHLDLRVCKMSGVSSSELKFVACHGLASVTIANVLRQVKQFLNDNKKEVVTLDFNHLYGFSTQNDHLEFLNMSRSILGSELMINPAHFSTNSTLNQILSSPQRVFFYYSHSTTVINYANAYNLFPSWRIDTRWANKQNMNLLKSEIIAELNSRTNFQYKFVSQILMTPDLNMMVNGLFESPKSVKELALMNYQAIPSWIASILPSSQLNIVNTDYYHLFGEHFISSIIRKNL
;
A
#
# COMPACT_ATOMS: atom_id res chain seq x y z
N MET A 1 17.10 -20.71 -20.80
CA MET A 1 16.32 -21.95 -20.95
C MET A 1 15.74 -22.38 -19.61
N LEU A 2 14.64 -21.75 -19.19
CA LEU A 2 13.78 -22.28 -18.14
C LEU A 2 12.76 -23.21 -18.81
N ARG A 3 13.15 -24.47 -19.01
CA ARG A 3 12.22 -25.54 -19.33
C ARG A 3 11.34 -25.77 -18.11
N SER A 4 10.02 -25.74 -18.32
CA SER A 4 9.04 -26.62 -17.67
C SER A 4 9.46 -27.18 -16.31
N LYS A 5 9.43 -26.37 -15.24
CA LYS A 5 9.00 -26.94 -13.97
C LYS A 5 7.48 -26.94 -14.01
N THR A 6 6.98 -28.02 -14.57
CA THR A 6 5.67 -28.58 -14.29
C THR A 6 5.31 -28.29 -12.85
N PHE A 7 4.26 -27.50 -12.63
CA PHE A 7 3.51 -27.55 -11.39
C PHE A 7 3.22 -29.02 -11.15
N GLY A 8 3.85 -29.59 -10.13
CA GLY A 8 3.68 -30.98 -9.75
C GLY A 8 2.20 -31.26 -9.62
N SER A 9 1.80 -32.37 -10.21
CA SER A 9 0.45 -32.89 -10.43
C SER A 9 -0.26 -33.34 -9.16
N ASP A 10 -0.06 -32.67 -8.03
CA ASP A 10 -0.81 -32.84 -6.80
C ASP A 10 -1.51 -31.52 -6.45
N ILE A 11 -2.20 -30.94 -7.44
CA ILE A 11 -3.14 -29.84 -7.20
C ILE A 11 -4.41 -30.48 -6.69
N ILE A 12 -4.64 -30.27 -5.39
CA ILE A 12 -5.87 -30.63 -4.68
C ILE A 12 -7.07 -30.32 -5.59
N GLN A 13 -7.82 -31.36 -5.97
CA GLN A 13 -9.11 -31.25 -6.65
C GLN A 13 -10.12 -30.59 -5.71
N HIS A 14 -10.03 -29.28 -5.53
CA HIS A 14 -11.15 -28.51 -5.04
C HIS A 14 -12.09 -28.28 -6.21
N GLN A 15 -13.32 -28.81 -6.11
CA GLN A 15 -14.41 -28.44 -7.00
C GLN A 15 -14.55 -26.92 -6.96
N ILE A 16 -14.48 -26.28 -8.13
CA ILE A 16 -14.76 -24.85 -8.27
C ILE A 16 -16.10 -24.56 -7.57
N PRO A 17 -16.15 -23.63 -6.59
CA PRO A 17 -17.36 -23.36 -5.82
C PRO A 17 -18.58 -23.16 -6.73
N LYS A 18 -19.73 -23.74 -6.34
CA LYS A 18 -20.98 -23.64 -7.14
C LYS A 18 -21.36 -22.19 -7.47
N THR A 19 -21.03 -21.24 -6.60
CA THR A 19 -21.23 -19.79 -6.82
C THR A 19 -20.44 -19.28 -8.02
N ILE A 20 -19.18 -19.70 -8.16
CA ILE A 20 -18.30 -19.39 -9.30
C ILE A 20 -18.79 -20.12 -10.54
N SER A 21 -19.09 -21.42 -10.43
CA SER A 21 -19.48 -22.23 -11.60
C SER A 21 -20.74 -21.71 -12.31
N LYS A 22 -21.67 -21.12 -11.57
CA LYS A 22 -22.88 -20.48 -12.12
C LYS A 22 -22.59 -19.30 -13.05
N GLN A 23 -21.43 -18.66 -12.93
CA GLN A 23 -21.07 -17.51 -13.78
C GLN A 23 -20.66 -17.93 -15.19
N PHE A 24 -20.23 -19.17 -15.40
CA PHE A 24 -19.69 -19.64 -16.67
C PHE A 24 -20.75 -20.36 -17.51
N THR A 25 -21.81 -19.66 -17.90
CA THR A 25 -22.73 -20.14 -18.93
C THR A 25 -22.00 -20.26 -20.28
N MET A 26 -22.47 -21.13 -21.17
CA MET A 26 -21.84 -21.33 -22.49
C MET A 26 -21.71 -20.02 -23.26
N GLU A 27 -22.74 -19.17 -23.21
CA GLU A 27 -22.75 -17.85 -23.84
C GLU A 27 -21.65 -16.93 -23.28
N LYS A 28 -21.56 -16.81 -21.95
CA LYS A 28 -20.55 -15.99 -21.27
C LYS A 28 -19.13 -16.49 -21.54
N VAL A 29 -18.91 -17.80 -21.57
CA VAL A 29 -17.61 -18.40 -21.94
C VAL A 29 -17.23 -18.06 -23.38
N MET A 30 -18.16 -18.18 -24.32
CA MET A 30 -17.90 -17.82 -25.73
C MET A 30 -17.63 -16.32 -25.90
N GLN A 31 -18.30 -15.46 -25.13
CA GLN A 31 -18.00 -14.02 -25.11
C GLN A 31 -16.58 -13.75 -24.59
N LEU A 32 -16.18 -14.37 -23.47
CA LEU A 32 -14.83 -14.24 -22.93
C LEU A 32 -13.76 -14.71 -23.91
N LYS A 33 -13.95 -15.88 -24.55
CA LYS A 33 -13.01 -16.41 -25.55
C LYS A 33 -12.80 -15.44 -26.72
N ARG A 34 -13.87 -14.78 -27.17
CA ARG A 34 -13.78 -13.73 -28.21
C ARG A 34 -13.00 -12.51 -27.73
N GLN A 35 -13.29 -11.99 -26.54
CA GLN A 35 -12.55 -10.86 -25.97
C GLN A 35 -11.05 -11.18 -25.80
N LEU A 36 -10.74 -12.38 -25.31
CA LEU A 36 -9.39 -12.88 -25.10
C LEU A 36 -8.61 -13.14 -26.40
N THR A 37 -9.28 -13.33 -27.53
CA THR A 37 -8.61 -13.50 -28.83
C THR A 37 -8.37 -12.17 -29.53
N THR A 38 -9.26 -11.18 -29.35
CA THR A 38 -9.14 -9.84 -29.93
C THR A 38 -8.21 -8.89 -29.17
N LEU A 39 -7.87 -9.17 -27.90
CA LEU A 39 -6.91 -8.40 -27.09
C LEU A 39 -5.44 -8.53 -27.57
N GLY A 40 -5.20 -8.59 -28.87
CA GLY A 40 -3.87 -8.53 -29.50
C GLY A 40 -3.28 -7.11 -29.56
N ALA A 41 -4.10 -6.09 -29.35
CA ALA A 41 -3.62 -4.74 -29.05
C ALA A 41 -3.61 -4.60 -27.53
N GLU A 42 -2.43 -4.37 -26.95
CA GLU A 42 -2.37 -3.72 -25.65
C GLU A 42 -3.28 -2.49 -25.76
N HIS A 43 -4.32 -2.41 -24.94
CA HIS A 43 -4.85 -1.11 -24.60
C HIS A 43 -3.70 -0.42 -23.87
N HIS A 44 -2.81 0.22 -24.64
CA HIS A 44 -2.06 1.36 -24.18
C HIS A 44 -3.10 2.19 -23.43
N HIS A 45 -2.96 2.20 -22.10
CA HIS A 45 -3.64 3.20 -21.32
C HIS A 45 -3.20 4.52 -21.97
N HIS A 46 -4.08 5.11 -22.78
CA HIS A 46 -4.08 6.56 -22.95
C HIS A 46 -3.83 7.12 -21.56
N PRO A 47 -2.91 8.08 -21.37
CA PRO A 47 -2.66 8.66 -20.06
C PRO A 47 -4.01 9.15 -19.54
N SER A 48 -4.64 8.32 -18.71
CA SER A 48 -6.00 8.54 -18.31
C SER A 48 -5.98 9.75 -17.39
N ASP A 49 -7.11 10.40 -17.24
CA ASP A 49 -7.36 11.53 -16.33
C ASP A 49 -6.66 11.34 -14.96
N SER A 50 -6.50 10.10 -14.50
CA SER A 50 -5.77 9.77 -13.27
C SER A 50 -4.28 10.13 -13.22
N SER A 51 -3.57 10.17 -14.34
CA SER A 51 -2.17 10.63 -14.38
C SER A 51 -2.04 12.14 -14.08
N LEU A 52 -3.07 12.91 -14.45
CA LEU A 52 -3.19 14.34 -14.10
C LEU A 52 -3.56 14.50 -12.63
N LEU A 53 -4.43 13.64 -12.08
CA LEU A 53 -4.76 13.63 -10.65
C LEU A 53 -3.51 13.46 -9.78
N CYS A 54 -2.58 12.59 -10.16
CA CYS A 54 -1.31 12.38 -9.44
C CYS A 54 -0.33 13.56 -9.50
N LYS A 55 -0.55 14.52 -10.41
CA LYS A 55 0.27 15.73 -10.54
C LYS A 55 -0.33 16.94 -9.82
N ARG A 56 -1.53 16.79 -9.22
CA ARG A 56 -2.16 17.88 -8.49
C ARG A 56 -1.40 18.21 -7.21
N HIS A 57 -1.30 19.50 -6.93
CA HIS A 57 -0.92 20.05 -5.65
C HIS A 57 -2.18 20.60 -4.97
N TYR A 58 -2.30 20.43 -3.66
CA TYR A 58 -3.48 20.87 -2.94
C TYR A 58 -3.14 21.98 -1.95
N ASP A 59 -3.89 23.07 -2.05
CA ASP A 59 -3.92 24.16 -1.09
C ASP A 59 -5.17 23.94 -0.21
N LEU A 60 -4.96 23.32 0.96
CA LEU A 60 -6.04 22.83 1.82
C LEU A 60 -6.58 23.96 2.69
N ALA A 61 -7.79 24.42 2.40
CA ALA A 61 -8.48 25.41 3.22
C ALA A 61 -9.10 24.77 4.47
N PHE A 62 -8.72 25.25 5.64
CA PHE A 62 -9.30 24.86 6.92
C PHE A 62 -9.94 26.06 7.61
N SER A 63 -11.14 25.83 8.14
CA SER A 63 -11.87 26.77 8.99
C SER A 63 -12.45 25.99 10.16
N THR A 64 -11.74 26.01 11.29
CA THR A 64 -12.13 25.42 12.57
C THR A 64 -12.14 26.51 13.64
N SER A 65 -12.66 26.21 14.83
CA SER A 65 -12.60 27.13 15.97
C SER A 65 -11.16 27.48 16.40
N SER A 66 -10.21 26.59 16.12
CA SER A 66 -8.80 26.69 16.51
C SER A 66 -7.87 27.22 15.41
N PHE A 67 -8.29 27.18 14.15
CA PHE A 67 -7.46 27.53 12.99
C PHE A 67 -8.30 27.95 11.78
N VAL A 68 -7.93 29.08 11.17
CA VAL A 68 -8.44 29.53 9.88
C VAL A 68 -7.24 29.83 8.98
N GLY A 69 -7.14 29.14 7.85
CA GLY A 69 -6.01 29.33 6.94
C GLY A 69 -5.91 28.27 5.86
N THR A 70 -4.91 28.44 4.99
CA THR A 70 -4.57 27.50 3.91
C THR A 70 -3.29 26.76 4.25
N VAL A 71 -3.29 25.45 4.07
CA VAL A 71 -2.17 24.53 4.36
C VAL A 71 -1.77 23.82 3.08
N LYS A 72 -0.47 23.83 2.74
CA LYS A 72 -0.01 23.12 1.54
C LYS A 72 0.17 21.63 1.82
N SER A 73 -0.37 20.76 0.96
CA SER A 73 -0.30 19.31 1.17
C SER A 73 1.13 18.75 1.26
N ASN A 74 2.09 19.32 0.53
CA ASN A 74 3.47 18.85 0.53
C ASN A 74 4.26 19.24 1.79
N ARG A 75 3.76 20.17 2.60
CA ARG A 75 4.43 20.66 3.81
C ARG A 75 3.46 20.91 4.97
N TRP A 76 2.43 20.08 5.08
CA TRP A 76 1.35 20.31 6.04
C TRP A 76 1.81 20.21 7.49
N MET A 77 2.82 19.39 7.80
CA MET A 77 3.37 19.32 9.16
C MET A 77 4.10 20.61 9.53
N GLN A 78 4.81 21.21 8.56
CA GLN A 78 5.43 22.53 8.70
C GLN A 78 4.39 23.63 8.95
N ASP A 79 3.40 23.72 8.07
CA ASP A 79 2.40 24.80 8.10
C ASP A 79 1.54 24.71 9.37
N LEU A 80 1.33 23.50 9.91
CA LEU A 80 0.59 23.26 11.15
C LEU A 80 1.47 23.10 12.40
N LEU A 81 2.77 23.36 12.32
CA LEU A 81 3.72 23.05 13.41
C LEU A 81 3.35 23.73 14.74
N SER A 82 2.76 24.93 14.71
CA SER A 82 2.27 25.63 15.91
C SER A 82 1.11 24.92 16.61
N LYS A 83 0.37 24.07 15.90
CA LYS A 83 -0.76 23.28 16.42
C LYS A 83 -0.34 21.87 16.81
N ILE A 84 0.50 21.23 15.99
CA ILE A 84 0.80 19.80 16.13
C ILE A 84 2.22 19.52 16.67
N GLY A 85 3.05 20.54 16.83
CA GLY A 85 4.46 20.38 17.20
C GLY A 85 4.66 19.67 18.54
N ASN A 86 3.82 19.94 19.53
CA ASN A 86 3.87 19.27 20.84
C ASN A 86 3.03 17.99 20.90
N THR A 87 2.44 17.56 19.78
CA THR A 87 1.67 16.32 19.69
C THR A 87 2.60 15.14 19.46
N GLN A 88 2.38 14.05 20.21
CA GLN A 88 3.10 12.79 20.05
C GLN A 88 2.79 12.17 18.69
N ILE A 89 3.75 11.50 18.04
CA ILE A 89 3.53 10.90 16.71
C ILE A 89 2.38 9.90 16.70
N THR A 90 2.19 9.11 17.77
CA THR A 90 1.04 8.18 17.91
C THR A 90 -0.31 8.88 18.00
N LYS A 91 -0.33 10.18 18.26
CA LYS A 91 -1.54 11.01 18.34
C LYS A 91 -1.77 11.89 17.12
N LEU A 92 -0.82 11.96 16.18
CA LEU A 92 -1.02 12.68 14.92
C LEU A 92 -1.96 11.91 14.00
N LYS A 93 -2.72 12.64 13.17
CA LYS A 93 -3.67 12.08 12.20
C LYS A 93 -2.97 12.14 10.85
N ILE A 94 -2.52 10.99 10.37
CA ILE A 94 -1.55 10.87 9.28
C ILE A 94 -2.21 10.18 8.08
N PRO A 95 -2.30 10.87 6.93
CA PRO A 95 -2.69 10.24 5.67
C PRO A 95 -1.63 9.22 5.22
N ALA A 96 -2.12 8.07 4.75
CA ALA A 96 -1.30 6.94 4.35
C ALA A 96 -1.86 6.24 3.10
N THR A 97 -1.05 5.40 2.49
CA THR A 97 -1.41 4.57 1.34
C THR A 97 -1.16 3.11 1.67
N HIS A 98 -2.09 2.24 1.29
CA HIS A 98 -1.93 0.79 1.34
C HIS A 98 -1.13 0.33 0.11
N ASP A 99 -0.25 -0.65 0.27
CA ASP A 99 0.59 -1.21 -0.79
C ASP A 99 1.20 -0.13 -1.71
N SER A 100 1.81 0.86 -1.05
CA SER A 100 2.10 2.21 -1.58
C SER A 100 2.90 2.19 -2.88
N ALA A 101 3.76 1.19 -3.03
CA ALA A 101 4.71 1.08 -4.14
C ALA A 101 4.24 0.15 -5.28
N THR A 102 2.95 -0.23 -5.32
CA THR A 102 2.38 -1.06 -6.41
C THR A 102 2.06 -0.29 -7.70
N TYR A 103 2.40 0.99 -7.79
CA TYR A 103 2.03 1.85 -8.92
C TYR A 103 2.58 1.44 -10.30
N ASN A 104 3.54 0.52 -10.35
CA ASN A 104 4.04 -0.08 -11.59
C ASN A 104 3.61 -1.54 -11.82
N VAL A 105 2.77 -2.12 -10.94
CA VAL A 105 2.15 -3.43 -11.17
C VAL A 105 1.35 -3.38 -12.48
N SER A 106 1.63 -4.32 -13.37
CA SER A 106 0.96 -4.46 -14.65
C SER A 106 1.18 -5.86 -15.21
N SER A 107 0.45 -6.21 -16.27
CA SER A 107 0.52 -7.54 -16.86
C SER A 107 1.87 -7.89 -17.52
N SER A 108 2.70 -6.87 -17.80
CA SER A 108 4.06 -7.05 -18.33
C SER A 108 5.09 -7.35 -17.25
N GLN A 109 4.75 -7.17 -15.97
CA GLN A 109 5.66 -7.44 -14.87
C GLN A 109 5.76 -8.94 -14.58
N GLU A 110 6.90 -9.35 -14.01
CA GLU A 110 7.11 -10.72 -13.56
C GLU A 110 6.29 -11.04 -12.31
N TYR A 111 5.98 -12.33 -12.11
CA TYR A 111 5.44 -12.78 -10.83
C TYR A 111 6.49 -12.58 -9.74
N SER A 112 6.06 -12.12 -8.57
CA SER A 112 6.93 -11.87 -7.43
C SER A 112 7.02 -13.07 -6.48
N SER A 113 7.97 -13.03 -5.54
CA SER A 113 8.24 -14.13 -4.61
C SER A 113 7.17 -14.32 -3.53
N ASP A 114 6.30 -13.32 -3.32
CA ASP A 114 5.13 -13.40 -2.44
C ASP A 114 4.08 -14.40 -2.94
N LEU A 115 4.04 -14.71 -4.24
CA LEU A 115 3.14 -15.71 -4.82
C LEU A 115 3.24 -17.09 -4.14
N GLN A 116 4.40 -17.43 -3.59
CA GLN A 116 4.65 -18.72 -2.94
C GLN A 116 4.41 -18.70 -1.43
N SER A 117 4.33 -17.52 -0.81
CA SER A 117 4.44 -17.36 0.65
C SER A 117 3.34 -16.50 1.27
N ASP A 118 2.68 -15.66 0.49
CA ASP A 118 1.53 -14.86 0.91
C ASP A 118 0.23 -15.63 0.61
N PRO A 119 -0.56 -16.03 1.63
CA PRO A 119 -1.81 -16.75 1.42
C PRO A 119 -2.82 -16.00 0.54
N SER A 120 -2.79 -14.66 0.54
CA SER A 120 -3.67 -13.86 -0.31
C SER A 120 -3.35 -14.01 -1.80
N MET A 121 -2.13 -14.45 -2.15
CA MET A 121 -1.72 -14.65 -3.54
C MET A 121 -2.20 -15.98 -4.14
N THR A 122 -2.85 -16.84 -3.35
CA THR A 122 -3.52 -18.06 -3.84
C THR A 122 -4.64 -17.77 -4.85
N LEU A 123 -5.10 -16.51 -4.93
CA LEU A 123 -6.04 -16.04 -5.95
C LEU A 123 -5.52 -16.24 -7.38
N ILE A 124 -4.21 -16.09 -7.63
CA ILE A 124 -3.62 -16.29 -8.96
C ILE A 124 -3.73 -17.75 -9.43
N PRO A 125 -3.21 -18.76 -8.68
CA PRO A 125 -3.35 -20.15 -9.10
C PRO A 125 -4.81 -20.61 -9.17
N GLN A 126 -5.69 -20.11 -8.30
CA GLN A 126 -7.14 -20.38 -8.39
C GLN A 126 -7.74 -19.83 -9.70
N MET A 127 -7.39 -18.60 -10.09
CA MET A 127 -7.83 -18.03 -11.36
C MET A 127 -7.25 -18.79 -12.58
N ILE A 128 -6.01 -19.28 -12.50
CA ILE A 128 -5.43 -20.16 -13.54
C ILE A 128 -6.23 -21.47 -13.65
N GLN A 129 -6.61 -22.08 -12.53
CA GLN A 129 -7.43 -23.29 -12.51
C GLN A 129 -8.78 -23.04 -13.18
N ILE A 130 -9.45 -21.93 -12.84
CA ILE A 130 -10.73 -21.53 -13.46
C ILE A 130 -10.57 -21.32 -14.97
N PHE A 131 -9.53 -20.60 -15.41
CA PHE A 131 -9.26 -20.41 -16.84
C PHE A 131 -9.07 -21.74 -17.56
N THR A 132 -8.32 -22.66 -16.95
CA THR A 132 -8.11 -24.01 -17.48
C THR A 132 -9.42 -24.79 -17.59
N SER A 133 -10.23 -24.80 -16.53
CA SER A 133 -11.50 -25.55 -16.47
C SER A 133 -12.53 -25.08 -17.50
N TYR A 134 -12.52 -23.80 -17.88
CA TYR A 134 -13.44 -23.24 -18.88
C TYR A 134 -12.81 -23.04 -20.27
N GLY A 135 -11.60 -23.57 -20.48
CA GLY A 135 -10.88 -23.51 -21.76
C GLY A 135 -10.53 -22.09 -22.20
N LEU A 136 -10.28 -21.19 -21.25
CA LEU A 136 -9.79 -19.82 -21.47
C LEU A 136 -8.26 -19.82 -21.61
N ASN A 137 -7.71 -18.82 -22.30
CA ASN A 137 -6.27 -18.73 -22.52
C ASN A 137 -5.53 -18.30 -21.23
N THR A 138 -4.89 -19.27 -20.56
CA THR A 138 -4.12 -19.06 -19.33
C THR A 138 -2.90 -18.15 -19.51
N GLN A 139 -2.37 -18.00 -20.73
CA GLN A 139 -1.26 -17.08 -21.00
C GLN A 139 -1.65 -15.61 -20.78
N ARG A 140 -2.95 -15.30 -20.83
CA ARG A 140 -3.47 -13.95 -20.62
C ARG A 140 -3.82 -13.63 -19.17
N ILE A 141 -3.61 -14.57 -18.24
CA ILE A 141 -4.08 -14.42 -16.85
C ILE A 141 -3.59 -13.13 -16.17
N LYS A 142 -2.34 -12.71 -16.42
CA LYS A 142 -1.78 -11.46 -15.88
C LYS A 142 -2.58 -10.22 -16.30
N GLN A 143 -3.17 -10.21 -17.49
CA GLN A 143 -4.03 -9.10 -17.96
C GLN A 143 -5.29 -8.95 -17.10
N PHE A 144 -5.75 -10.04 -16.49
CA PHE A 144 -6.93 -10.04 -15.62
C PHE A 144 -6.57 -9.79 -14.17
N VAL A 145 -5.50 -10.39 -13.67
CA VAL A 145 -5.20 -10.32 -12.23
C VAL A 145 -4.42 -9.07 -11.84
N ALA A 146 -3.61 -8.49 -12.73
CA ALA A 146 -2.80 -7.31 -12.41
C ALA A 146 -3.63 -6.10 -11.92
N PRO A 147 -4.79 -5.75 -12.51
CA PRO A 147 -5.65 -4.68 -12.00
C PRO A 147 -6.19 -4.92 -10.58
N TRP A 148 -6.23 -6.16 -10.10
CA TRP A 148 -6.64 -6.51 -8.74
C TRP A 148 -5.50 -6.43 -7.73
N PHE A 149 -4.24 -6.36 -8.18
CA PHE A 149 -3.07 -6.26 -7.31
C PHE A 149 -2.33 -4.92 -7.41
N LYS A 150 -2.86 -3.99 -8.23
CA LYS A 150 -2.40 -2.61 -8.25
C LYS A 150 -3.26 -1.80 -7.30
N ASN A 151 -2.66 -1.18 -6.29
CA ASN A 151 -3.35 -0.44 -5.24
C ASN A 151 -3.17 1.07 -5.33
N GLN A 152 -2.13 1.53 -6.02
CA GLN A 152 -1.84 2.96 -6.23
C GLN A 152 -1.52 3.24 -7.71
N GLU A 153 -1.66 4.49 -8.14
CA GLU A 153 -1.18 4.94 -9.47
C GLU A 153 -0.10 6.02 -9.37
N CYS A 154 -0.14 6.83 -8.32
CA CYS A 154 0.84 7.89 -8.12
C CYS A 154 2.16 7.31 -7.63
N THR A 155 3.28 7.88 -8.07
CA THR A 155 4.60 7.53 -7.55
C THR A 155 4.74 7.92 -6.08
N ILE A 156 5.75 7.42 -5.39
CA ILE A 156 6.00 7.77 -3.98
C ILE A 156 6.20 9.27 -3.81
N TYR A 157 6.97 9.91 -4.70
CA TYR A 157 7.19 11.36 -4.63
C TYR A 157 5.87 12.13 -4.78
N GLN A 158 4.97 11.68 -5.67
CA GLN A 158 3.64 12.28 -5.85
C GLN A 158 2.77 12.08 -4.60
N GLN A 159 2.72 10.86 -4.06
CA GLN A 159 2.02 10.55 -2.80
C GLN A 159 2.43 11.49 -1.67
N LEU A 160 3.74 11.65 -1.46
CA LEU A 160 4.27 12.53 -0.43
C LEU A 160 3.93 14.01 -0.69
N ASN A 161 4.03 14.49 -1.93
CA ASN A 161 3.63 15.85 -2.28
C ASN A 161 2.12 16.11 -2.10
N GLN A 162 1.30 15.07 -2.18
CA GLN A 162 -0.14 15.16 -1.96
C GLN A 162 -0.54 15.00 -0.48
N GLY A 163 0.41 14.80 0.44
CA GLY A 163 0.17 14.85 1.89
C GLY A 163 0.31 13.51 2.62
N ILE A 164 0.59 12.42 1.91
CA ILE A 164 0.88 11.11 2.50
C ILE A 164 2.17 11.18 3.34
N ARG A 165 2.17 10.61 4.55
CA ARG A 165 3.37 10.54 5.42
C ARG A 165 3.64 9.15 6.01
N HIS A 166 2.83 8.16 5.68
CA HIS A 166 3.08 6.75 6.01
C HIS A 166 2.91 5.89 4.75
N LEU A 167 3.95 5.14 4.43
CA LEU A 167 4.02 4.28 3.26
C LEU A 167 4.05 2.82 3.72
N ASP A 168 2.98 2.09 3.46
CA ASP A 168 2.92 0.63 3.60
C ASP A 168 3.67 -0.03 2.44
N LEU A 169 4.68 -0.85 2.74
CA LEU A 169 5.62 -1.41 1.78
C LEU A 169 5.77 -2.92 1.97
N ARG A 170 5.43 -3.67 0.93
CA ARG A 170 5.82 -5.07 0.75
C ARG A 170 7.06 -5.16 -0.13
N VAL A 171 8.03 -5.98 0.27
CA VAL A 171 9.29 -6.14 -0.46
C VAL A 171 9.46 -7.59 -0.88
N CYS A 172 9.73 -7.80 -2.16
CA CYS A 172 10.11 -9.09 -2.70
C CYS A 172 11.57 -9.07 -3.14
N LYS A 173 12.31 -10.13 -2.80
CA LYS A 173 13.65 -10.38 -3.31
C LYS A 173 13.60 -11.12 -4.65
N MET A 174 14.20 -10.53 -5.67
CA MET A 174 14.35 -11.14 -6.99
C MET A 174 15.50 -12.15 -7.01
N SER A 175 15.27 -13.29 -7.67
CA SER A 175 16.27 -14.36 -7.80
C SER A 175 17.19 -14.08 -8.99
N GLY A 176 18.49 -14.43 -8.86
CA GLY A 176 19.46 -14.27 -9.94
C GLY A 176 19.90 -12.83 -10.23
N VAL A 177 19.52 -11.87 -9.38
CA VAL A 177 19.93 -10.46 -9.50
C VAL A 177 21.06 -10.17 -8.52
N SER A 178 22.22 -9.74 -9.01
CA SER A 178 23.38 -9.46 -8.14
C SER A 178 23.34 -8.09 -7.47
N SER A 179 22.91 -7.06 -8.20
CA SER A 179 22.82 -5.69 -7.69
C SER A 179 21.70 -5.55 -6.67
N SER A 180 22.03 -5.14 -5.44
CA SER A 180 21.04 -4.91 -4.37
C SER A 180 19.94 -3.93 -4.80
N GLU A 181 20.30 -2.87 -5.54
CA GLU A 181 19.36 -1.85 -6.00
C GLU A 181 18.32 -2.37 -6.99
N LEU A 182 18.61 -3.45 -7.71
CA LEU A 182 17.69 -4.11 -8.64
C LEU A 182 17.02 -5.35 -8.02
N LYS A 183 17.66 -5.94 -7.00
CA LYS A 183 17.26 -7.19 -6.35
C LYS A 183 15.99 -7.03 -5.52
N PHE A 184 15.85 -5.93 -4.80
CA PHE A 184 14.71 -5.71 -3.91
C PHE A 184 13.67 -4.83 -4.58
N VAL A 185 12.48 -5.38 -4.82
CA VAL A 185 11.37 -4.71 -5.49
C VAL A 185 10.15 -4.65 -4.60
N ALA A 186 9.33 -3.61 -4.76
CA ALA A 186 7.97 -3.62 -4.26
C ALA A 186 7.15 -4.68 -5.01
N CYS A 187 6.18 -5.30 -4.33
CA CYS A 187 5.39 -6.37 -4.92
C CYS A 187 3.99 -6.49 -4.33
N HIS A 188 3.09 -7.05 -5.12
CA HIS A 188 1.83 -7.63 -4.69
C HIS A 188 1.38 -8.60 -5.79
N GLY A 189 1.74 -9.88 -5.68
CA GLY A 189 1.55 -10.95 -6.69
C GLY A 189 2.40 -10.80 -7.95
N LEU A 190 2.66 -9.57 -8.37
CA LEU A 190 3.53 -9.14 -9.44
C LEU A 190 4.54 -8.13 -8.90
N ALA A 191 5.72 -8.12 -9.51
CA ALA A 191 6.75 -7.11 -9.23
C ALA A 191 6.27 -5.71 -9.64
N SER A 192 6.81 -4.69 -8.97
CA SER A 192 6.60 -3.28 -9.27
C SER A 192 7.96 -2.58 -9.38
N VAL A 193 8.12 -1.41 -8.77
CA VAL A 193 9.37 -0.65 -8.77
C VAL A 193 10.40 -1.23 -7.79
N THR A 194 11.69 -0.95 -8.03
CA THR A 194 12.75 -1.22 -7.04
C THR A 194 12.54 -0.42 -5.76
N ILE A 195 12.90 -1.00 -4.61
CA ILE A 195 12.91 -0.26 -3.34
C ILE A 195 13.95 0.87 -3.36
N ALA A 196 15.06 0.70 -4.08
CA ALA A 196 16.02 1.78 -4.27
C ALA A 196 15.37 3.05 -4.86
N ASN A 197 14.51 2.91 -5.87
CA ASN A 197 13.73 4.02 -6.43
C ASN A 197 12.75 4.64 -5.42
N VAL A 198 12.06 3.80 -4.62
CA VAL A 198 11.18 4.27 -3.53
C VAL A 198 11.94 5.15 -2.54
N LEU A 199 13.11 4.69 -2.07
CA LEU A 199 13.93 5.40 -1.09
C LEU A 199 14.49 6.72 -1.63
N ARG A 200 14.87 6.77 -2.92
CA ARG A 200 15.32 8.02 -3.56
C ARG A 200 14.21 9.06 -3.62
N GLN A 201 12.99 8.65 -3.97
CA GLN A 201 11.83 9.54 -3.99
C GLN A 201 11.50 10.09 -2.59
N VAL A 202 11.61 9.26 -1.55
CA VAL A 202 11.45 9.70 -0.15
C VAL A 202 12.53 10.72 0.23
N LYS A 203 13.80 10.43 -0.08
CA LYS A 203 14.92 11.34 0.18
C LYS A 203 14.76 12.66 -0.54
N GLN A 204 14.36 12.63 -1.81
CA GLN A 204 14.07 13.84 -2.60
C GLN A 204 12.98 14.68 -1.92
N PHE A 205 11.84 14.07 -1.57
CA PHE A 205 10.76 14.77 -0.88
C PHE A 205 11.20 15.43 0.43
N LEU A 206 11.96 14.71 1.26
CA LEU A 206 12.49 15.25 2.52
C LEU A 206 13.57 16.31 2.29
N ASN A 207 14.29 16.28 1.16
CA ASN A 207 15.20 17.36 0.80
C ASN A 207 14.45 18.64 0.46
N ASP A 208 13.32 18.51 -0.26
CA ASP A 208 12.48 19.64 -0.66
C ASP A 208 11.65 20.20 0.51
N ASN A 209 11.30 19.35 1.50
CA ASN A 209 10.40 19.70 2.60
C ASN A 209 11.06 19.39 3.96
N LYS A 210 11.78 20.38 4.51
CA LYS A 210 12.67 20.18 5.68
C LYS A 210 11.97 19.85 7.00
N LYS A 211 10.70 20.21 7.16
CA LYS A 211 9.93 20.04 8.41
C LYS A 211 8.86 18.95 8.33
N GLU A 212 9.02 18.01 7.40
CA GLU A 212 8.14 16.85 7.25
C GLU A 212 8.83 15.58 7.77
N VAL A 213 8.04 14.65 8.30
CA VAL A 213 8.49 13.33 8.78
C VAL A 213 7.75 12.25 8.01
N VAL A 214 8.47 11.25 7.51
CA VAL A 214 7.92 10.13 6.72
C VAL A 214 8.13 8.82 7.49
N THR A 215 7.12 7.95 7.46
CA THR A 215 7.23 6.56 7.94
C THR A 215 7.30 5.61 6.76
N LEU A 216 8.36 4.80 6.73
CA LEU A 216 8.51 3.65 5.85
C LEU A 216 8.18 2.40 6.65
N ASP A 217 7.10 1.72 6.28
CA ASP A 217 6.62 0.53 6.94
C ASP A 217 6.88 -0.70 6.08
N PHE A 218 8.05 -1.33 6.27
CA PHE A 218 8.40 -2.58 5.60
C PHE A 218 7.72 -3.75 6.30
N ASN A 219 6.40 -3.79 6.17
CA ASN A 219 5.50 -4.68 6.88
C ASN A 219 5.64 -6.14 6.42
N HIS A 220 5.98 -6.37 5.15
CA HIS A 220 6.18 -7.70 4.58
C HIS A 220 7.50 -7.82 3.80
N LEU A 221 8.24 -8.90 4.04
CA LEU A 221 9.53 -9.20 3.42
C LEU A 221 9.51 -10.64 2.86
N TYR A 222 9.43 -10.77 1.53
CA TYR A 222 9.25 -12.05 0.84
C TYR A 222 10.51 -12.48 0.09
N GLY A 223 10.88 -13.76 0.23
CA GLY A 223 12.09 -14.33 -0.37
C GLY A 223 13.39 -13.94 0.33
N PHE A 224 13.33 -13.30 1.50
CA PHE A 224 14.47 -13.10 2.38
C PHE A 224 14.72 -14.42 3.12
N SER A 225 15.69 -15.21 2.67
CA SER A 225 15.91 -16.58 3.15
C SER A 225 17.03 -16.64 4.19
N THR A 226 17.89 -15.61 4.24
CA THR A 226 19.06 -15.56 5.10
C THR A 226 19.17 -14.21 5.79
N GLN A 227 19.86 -14.17 6.94
CA GLN A 227 20.18 -12.91 7.62
C GLN A 227 21.00 -11.97 6.71
N ASN A 228 21.79 -12.50 5.78
CA ASN A 228 22.54 -11.70 4.81
C ASN A 228 21.62 -10.96 3.83
N ASP A 229 20.49 -11.54 3.42
CA ASP A 229 19.51 -10.84 2.57
C ASP A 229 18.97 -9.58 3.27
N HIS A 230 18.69 -9.68 4.57
CA HIS A 230 18.25 -8.55 5.38
C HIS A 230 19.35 -7.50 5.51
N LEU A 231 20.58 -7.90 5.80
CA LEU A 231 21.70 -6.96 5.93
C LEU A 231 22.03 -6.26 4.60
N GLU A 232 21.96 -6.97 3.48
CA GLU A 232 22.14 -6.38 2.15
C GLU A 232 21.07 -5.32 1.86
N PHE A 233 19.80 -5.63 2.14
CA PHE A 233 18.69 -4.68 2.01
C PHE A 233 18.88 -3.44 2.89
N LEU A 234 19.26 -3.63 4.15
CA LEU A 234 19.48 -2.54 5.10
C LEU A 234 20.69 -1.67 4.72
N ASN A 235 21.78 -2.27 4.24
CA ASN A 235 22.96 -1.55 3.74
C ASN A 235 22.61 -0.69 2.52
N MET A 236 21.90 -1.26 1.54
CA MET A 236 21.36 -0.50 0.41
C MET A 236 20.48 0.65 0.89
N SER A 237 19.56 0.38 1.82
CA SER A 237 18.61 1.37 2.31
C SER A 237 19.31 2.54 3.01
N ARG A 238 20.27 2.24 3.88
CA ARG A 238 21.10 3.22 4.59
C ARG A 238 21.97 4.02 3.63
N SER A 239 22.57 3.39 2.62
CA SER A 239 23.38 4.06 1.61
C SER A 239 22.57 5.11 0.83
N ILE A 240 21.34 4.76 0.45
CA ILE A 240 20.46 5.67 -0.30
C ILE A 240 19.93 6.79 0.59
N LEU A 241 19.30 6.46 1.72
CA LEU A 241 18.69 7.46 2.60
C LEU A 241 19.75 8.36 3.26
N GLY A 242 20.85 7.78 3.71
CA GLY A 242 21.77 8.39 4.67
C GLY A 242 21.32 8.13 6.11
N SER A 243 22.26 7.75 6.99
CA SER A 243 21.93 7.45 8.40
C SER A 243 21.43 8.66 9.19
N GLU A 244 21.78 9.87 8.74
CA GLU A 244 21.35 11.14 9.32
C GLU A 244 19.86 11.43 9.15
N LEU A 245 19.23 10.89 8.10
CA LEU A 245 17.78 11.01 7.89
C LEU A 245 16.99 9.97 8.69
N MET A 246 17.59 8.85 9.05
CA MET A 246 16.91 7.75 9.75
C MET A 246 16.79 8.06 11.25
N ILE A 247 15.57 7.98 11.78
CA ILE A 247 15.28 8.24 13.19
C ILE A 247 15.86 7.11 14.05
N ASN A 248 16.69 7.48 15.02
CA ASN A 248 17.30 6.51 15.93
C ASN A 248 16.33 6.18 17.08
N PRO A 249 15.94 4.90 17.26
CA PRO A 249 15.04 4.48 18.34
C PRO A 249 15.63 4.67 19.75
N ALA A 250 16.95 4.84 19.88
CA ALA A 250 17.58 5.18 21.16
C ALA A 250 17.37 6.65 21.56
N HIS A 251 17.08 7.54 20.60
CA HIS A 251 16.87 8.98 20.86
C HIS A 251 15.39 9.35 20.84
N PHE A 252 14.62 8.70 19.96
CA PHE A 252 13.21 9.00 19.75
C PHE A 252 12.38 7.73 19.85
N SER A 253 11.23 7.84 20.50
CA SER A 253 10.25 6.76 20.59
C SER A 253 8.99 7.12 19.82
N THR A 254 8.04 6.18 19.74
CA THR A 254 6.70 6.44 19.21
C THR A 254 5.96 7.53 20.00
N ASN A 255 6.32 7.77 21.26
CA ASN A 255 5.75 8.79 22.12
C ASN A 255 6.45 10.16 22.01
N SER A 256 7.50 10.28 21.20
CA SER A 256 8.15 11.57 20.95
C SER A 256 7.20 12.52 20.22
N THR A 257 7.30 13.81 20.53
CA THR A 257 6.54 14.85 19.85
C THR A 257 7.16 15.19 18.50
N LEU A 258 6.38 15.80 17.61
CA LEU A 258 6.89 16.27 16.33
C LEU A 258 8.05 17.27 16.50
N ASN A 259 7.95 18.22 17.44
CA ASN A 259 9.00 19.18 17.75
C ASN A 259 10.29 18.51 18.23
N GLN A 260 10.18 17.45 19.06
CA GLN A 260 11.35 16.69 19.50
C GLN A 260 12.08 16.09 18.30
N ILE A 261 11.36 15.44 17.38
CA ILE A 261 11.98 14.82 16.20
C ILE A 261 12.58 15.88 15.27
N LEU A 262 11.83 16.95 14.99
CA LEU A 262 12.26 18.06 14.12
C LEU A 262 13.38 18.93 14.72
N SER A 263 13.74 18.74 16.00
CA SER A 263 14.95 19.32 16.57
C SER A 263 16.24 18.66 16.06
N SER A 264 16.12 17.57 15.31
CA SER A 264 17.20 16.82 14.67
C SER A 264 17.01 16.75 13.14
N PRO A 265 18.06 16.43 12.36
CA PRO A 265 17.90 16.17 10.92
C PRO A 265 17.15 14.86 10.60
N GLN A 266 16.93 14.00 11.61
CA GLN A 266 16.30 12.69 11.45
C GLN A 266 14.79 12.82 11.21
N ARG A 267 14.31 12.25 10.11
CA ARG A 267 12.94 12.47 9.60
C ARG A 267 12.31 11.24 8.96
N VAL A 268 12.97 10.08 9.01
CA VAL A 268 12.47 8.80 8.50
C VAL A 268 12.32 7.81 9.64
N PHE A 269 11.08 7.45 9.98
CA PHE A 269 10.83 6.24 10.75
C PHE A 269 10.97 5.02 9.82
N PHE A 270 11.84 4.08 10.17
CA PHE A 270 12.11 2.88 9.38
C PHE A 270 11.65 1.65 10.16
N TYR A 271 10.42 1.19 9.89
CA TYR A 271 9.85 0.01 10.53
C TYR A 271 10.20 -1.25 9.75
N TYR A 272 10.56 -2.31 10.45
CA TYR A 272 11.07 -3.54 9.83
C TYR A 272 10.45 -4.80 10.44
N SER A 273 9.88 -5.65 9.58
CA SER A 273 9.14 -6.85 9.99
C SER A 273 10.00 -8.13 9.96
N HIS A 274 11.04 -8.16 10.78
CA HIS A 274 11.84 -9.38 11.02
C HIS A 274 12.52 -9.34 12.39
N SER A 275 11.98 -10.10 13.36
CA SER A 275 12.37 -10.03 14.77
C SER A 275 13.85 -10.26 15.02
N THR A 276 14.46 -11.28 14.41
CA THR A 276 15.89 -11.57 14.57
C THR A 276 16.76 -10.40 14.12
N THR A 277 16.43 -9.79 12.97
CA THR A 277 17.19 -8.62 12.49
C THR A 277 16.99 -7.40 13.38
N VAL A 278 15.75 -7.13 13.81
CA VAL A 278 15.48 -5.99 14.71
C VAL A 278 16.22 -6.16 16.04
N ILE A 279 16.13 -7.33 16.68
CA ILE A 279 16.78 -7.60 17.97
C ILE A 279 18.31 -7.42 17.87
N ASN A 280 18.92 -7.94 16.80
CA ASN A 280 20.38 -7.95 16.68
C ASN A 280 20.96 -6.65 16.09
N TYR A 281 20.19 -5.90 15.29
CA TYR A 281 20.73 -4.83 14.45
C TYR A 281 19.97 -3.50 14.51
N ALA A 282 18.93 -3.35 15.34
CA ALA A 282 18.15 -2.10 15.41
C ALA A 282 19.01 -0.86 15.73
N ASN A 283 19.95 -0.96 16.67
CA ASN A 283 20.83 0.15 17.03
C ASN A 283 21.80 0.51 15.89
N ALA A 284 22.25 -0.49 15.13
CA ALA A 284 23.16 -0.28 14.02
C ALA A 284 22.44 0.39 12.83
N TYR A 285 21.20 0.01 12.53
CA TYR A 285 20.47 0.46 11.33
C TYR A 285 19.28 1.38 11.61
N ASN A 286 19.11 1.88 12.83
CA ASN A 286 18.00 2.75 13.23
C ASN A 286 16.62 2.14 12.92
N LEU A 287 16.40 0.89 13.34
CA LEU A 287 15.17 0.14 13.03
C LEU A 287 14.14 0.25 14.14
N PHE A 288 12.91 0.53 13.76
CA PHE A 288 11.75 0.35 14.62
C PHE A 288 11.14 -1.04 14.39
N PRO A 289 10.70 -1.74 15.45
CA PRO A 289 10.03 -3.01 15.28
C PRO A 289 8.64 -2.84 14.65
N SER A 290 8.30 -3.64 13.65
CA SER A 290 6.96 -3.61 13.03
C SER A 290 5.84 -3.88 14.05
N TRP A 291 6.08 -4.71 15.08
CA TRP A 291 5.12 -4.95 16.17
C TRP A 291 4.82 -3.75 17.07
N ARG A 292 5.42 -2.58 16.80
CA ARG A 292 5.06 -1.27 17.41
C ARG A 292 4.10 -0.46 16.53
N ILE A 293 3.63 -1.04 15.44
CA ILE A 293 2.52 -0.58 14.60
C ILE A 293 1.47 -1.70 14.57
N ASP A 294 0.26 -1.41 15.02
CA ASP A 294 -0.88 -2.31 14.85
C ASP A 294 -1.62 -1.93 13.56
N THR A 295 -1.53 -2.81 12.57
CA THR A 295 -2.16 -2.66 11.25
C THR A 295 -3.19 -3.77 11.10
N ARG A 296 -4.44 -3.48 11.46
CA ARG A 296 -5.52 -4.46 11.29
C ARG A 296 -6.07 -4.42 9.88
N TRP A 297 -6.35 -5.60 9.35
CA TRP A 297 -6.91 -5.78 8.02
C TRP A 297 -8.33 -6.30 8.13
N ALA A 298 -9.31 -5.45 7.81
CA ALA A 298 -10.73 -5.78 7.95
C ALA A 298 -11.17 -6.93 7.02
N ASN A 299 -10.50 -7.07 5.87
CA ASN A 299 -10.76 -8.09 4.84
C ASN A 299 -12.26 -8.22 4.51
N LYS A 300 -12.88 -7.13 4.06
CA LYS A 300 -14.31 -7.08 3.69
C LYS A 300 -14.49 -6.66 2.24
N GLN A 301 -15.44 -7.31 1.58
CA GLN A 301 -15.88 -7.03 0.19
C GLN A 301 -17.07 -6.06 0.15
N ASN A 302 -17.64 -5.70 1.30
CA ASN A 302 -18.85 -4.88 1.44
C ASN A 302 -18.59 -3.66 2.32
N MET A 303 -19.02 -2.49 1.88
CA MET A 303 -18.78 -1.22 2.59
C MET A 303 -19.43 -1.10 3.95
N ASN A 304 -20.64 -1.64 4.14
CA ASN A 304 -21.30 -1.58 5.45
C ASN A 304 -20.57 -2.48 6.45
N LEU A 305 -20.14 -3.67 6.01
CA LEU A 305 -19.32 -4.57 6.85
C LEU A 305 -17.95 -3.96 7.14
N LEU A 306 -17.30 -3.36 6.15
CA LEU A 306 -16.04 -2.63 6.32
C LEU A 306 -16.19 -1.52 7.37
N LYS A 307 -17.23 -0.68 7.24
CA LYS A 307 -17.50 0.41 8.18
C LYS A 307 -17.67 -0.11 9.60
N SER A 308 -18.49 -1.15 9.78
CA SER A 308 -18.74 -1.74 11.10
C SER A 308 -17.46 -2.32 11.71
N GLU A 309 -16.64 -3.01 10.92
CA GLU A 309 -15.35 -3.56 11.36
C GLU A 309 -14.38 -2.46 11.78
N ILE A 310 -14.26 -1.38 10.99
CA ILE A 310 -13.39 -0.24 11.31
C ILE A 310 -13.83 0.48 12.59
N ILE A 311 -15.14 0.65 12.79
CA ILE A 311 -15.66 1.24 14.03
C ILE A 311 -15.37 0.33 15.23
N ALA A 312 -15.59 -0.99 15.09
CA ALA A 312 -15.30 -1.96 16.14
C ALA A 312 -13.80 -1.98 16.48
N GLU A 313 -12.93 -1.97 15.47
CA GLU A 313 -11.48 -1.88 15.63
C GLU A 313 -11.11 -0.63 16.43
N LEU A 314 -11.57 0.55 16.00
CA LEU A 314 -11.24 1.82 16.65
C LEU A 314 -11.69 1.86 18.11
N ASN A 315 -12.87 1.31 18.41
CA ASN A 315 -13.38 1.23 19.78
C ASN A 315 -12.60 0.21 20.63
N SER A 316 -11.92 -0.76 20.02
CA SER A 316 -11.12 -1.77 20.73
C SER A 316 -9.71 -1.29 21.09
N ARG A 317 -9.26 -0.13 20.59
CA ARG A 317 -7.91 0.38 20.84
C ARG A 317 -7.76 0.87 22.27
N THR A 318 -6.80 0.29 23.00
CA THR A 318 -6.53 0.59 24.41
C THR A 318 -5.08 0.98 24.69
N ASN A 319 -4.12 0.57 23.85
CA ASN A 319 -2.69 0.84 24.06
C ASN A 319 -2.12 1.93 23.13
N PHE A 320 -2.27 3.19 23.50
CA PHE A 320 -1.83 4.35 22.70
C PHE A 320 -0.31 4.59 22.66
N GLN A 321 0.49 3.67 23.21
CA GLN A 321 1.95 3.73 23.07
C GLN A 321 2.43 3.28 21.69
N TYR A 322 1.60 2.54 20.95
CA TYR A 322 1.89 2.05 19.60
C TYR A 322 1.24 2.96 18.55
N LYS A 323 1.78 2.90 17.33
CA LYS A 323 1.08 3.48 16.18
C LYS A 323 -0.06 2.54 15.76
N PHE A 324 -1.10 3.10 15.17
CA PHE A 324 -2.23 2.33 14.66
C PHE A 324 -2.55 2.73 13.23
N VAL A 325 -2.68 1.76 12.35
CA VAL A 325 -3.08 1.95 10.96
C VAL A 325 -4.51 1.44 10.80
N SER A 326 -5.41 2.36 10.43
CA SER A 326 -6.80 2.03 10.11
C SER A 326 -6.91 1.86 8.60
N GLN A 327 -7.15 0.63 8.15
CA GLN A 327 -7.20 0.31 6.72
C GLN A 327 -8.59 0.46 6.13
N ILE A 328 -8.90 1.63 5.58
CA ILE A 328 -10.24 1.94 5.08
C ILE A 328 -10.30 1.65 3.58
N LEU A 329 -10.27 0.37 3.24
CA LEU A 329 -10.32 -0.16 1.88
C LEU A 329 -11.08 -1.48 1.84
N MET A 330 -11.68 -1.79 0.69
CA MET A 330 -12.29 -3.09 0.45
C MET A 330 -11.25 -4.07 -0.09
N THR A 331 -11.38 -5.34 0.26
CA THR A 331 -10.47 -6.39 -0.19
C THR A 331 -11.18 -7.30 -1.18
N PRO A 332 -10.68 -7.45 -2.42
CA PRO A 332 -11.26 -8.40 -3.36
C PRO A 332 -11.03 -9.84 -2.90
N ASP A 333 -12.03 -10.69 -3.13
CA ASP A 333 -11.91 -12.14 -2.99
C ASP A 333 -11.97 -12.83 -4.36
N LEU A 334 -11.81 -14.15 -4.39
CA LEU A 334 -11.86 -14.92 -5.62
C LEU A 334 -13.18 -14.73 -6.37
N ASN A 335 -14.30 -14.68 -5.65
CA ASN A 335 -15.62 -14.55 -6.25
C ASN A 335 -15.78 -13.20 -6.96
N MET A 336 -15.31 -12.12 -6.34
CA MET A 336 -15.27 -10.78 -6.93
C MET A 336 -14.36 -10.74 -8.16
N MET A 337 -13.15 -11.32 -8.09
CA MET A 337 -12.25 -11.39 -9.24
C MET A 337 -12.85 -12.18 -10.42
N VAL A 338 -13.54 -13.29 -10.14
CA VAL A 338 -14.25 -14.07 -11.16
C VAL A 338 -15.38 -13.27 -11.78
N ASN A 339 -16.21 -12.62 -10.96
CA ASN A 339 -17.30 -11.77 -11.46
C ASN A 339 -16.75 -10.63 -12.34
N GLY A 340 -15.57 -10.11 -11.98
CA GLY A 340 -14.80 -9.13 -12.76
C GLY A 340 -14.49 -9.52 -14.20
N LEU A 341 -14.55 -10.81 -14.55
CA LEU A 341 -14.46 -11.26 -15.94
C LEU A 341 -15.65 -10.80 -16.78
N PHE A 342 -16.82 -10.64 -16.16
CA PHE A 342 -18.08 -10.39 -16.85
C PHE A 342 -18.62 -8.98 -16.58
N GLU A 343 -18.48 -8.48 -15.35
CA GLU A 343 -19.10 -7.24 -14.88
C GLU A 343 -18.16 -6.44 -13.98
N SER A 344 -18.47 -5.17 -13.74
CA SER A 344 -17.72 -4.36 -12.77
C SER A 344 -18.10 -4.74 -11.33
N PRO A 345 -17.18 -4.61 -10.36
CA PRO A 345 -15.82 -4.07 -10.49
C PRO A 345 -14.85 -5.06 -11.15
N LYS A 346 -13.91 -4.53 -11.94
CA LYS A 346 -12.84 -5.31 -12.61
C LYS A 346 -11.44 -5.09 -12.04
N SER A 347 -11.32 -4.24 -11.04
CA SER A 347 -10.04 -3.84 -10.46
C SER A 347 -10.24 -3.23 -9.06
N VAL A 348 -9.15 -3.14 -8.29
CA VAL A 348 -9.15 -2.36 -7.05
C VAL A 348 -9.41 -0.87 -7.31
N LYS A 349 -8.99 -0.35 -8.49
CA LYS A 349 -9.32 1.02 -8.92
C LYS A 349 -10.82 1.26 -8.98
N GLU A 350 -11.57 0.34 -9.60
CA GLU A 350 -13.03 0.44 -9.68
C GLU A 350 -13.68 0.30 -8.30
N LEU A 351 -13.16 -0.56 -7.42
CA LEU A 351 -13.62 -0.62 -6.03
C LEU A 351 -13.41 0.71 -5.30
N ALA A 352 -12.24 1.34 -5.44
CA ALA A 352 -11.98 2.65 -4.86
C ALA A 352 -12.93 3.72 -5.42
N LEU A 353 -13.17 3.71 -6.74
CA LEU A 353 -14.12 4.62 -7.40
C LEU A 353 -15.55 4.44 -6.90
N MET A 354 -16.03 3.21 -6.69
CA MET A 354 -17.38 2.97 -6.16
C MET A 354 -17.58 3.58 -4.76
N ASN A 355 -16.48 3.82 -4.04
CA ASN A 355 -16.46 4.23 -2.65
C ASN A 355 -15.98 5.66 -2.43
N TYR A 356 -15.74 6.42 -3.50
CA TYR A 356 -14.99 7.68 -3.46
C TYR A 356 -15.61 8.76 -2.54
N GLN A 357 -16.92 8.75 -2.33
CA GLN A 357 -17.58 9.69 -1.42
C GLN A 357 -17.63 9.20 0.03
N ALA A 358 -17.70 7.88 0.23
CA ALA A 358 -17.97 7.28 1.53
C ALA A 358 -16.79 7.46 2.49
N ILE A 359 -15.57 7.16 2.03
CA ILE A 359 -14.37 7.13 2.89
C ILE A 359 -14.06 8.50 3.51
N PRO A 360 -13.94 9.61 2.74
CA PRO A 360 -13.72 10.94 3.32
C PRO A 360 -14.83 11.37 4.29
N SER A 361 -16.09 11.02 3.97
CA SER A 361 -17.24 11.31 4.83
C SER A 361 -17.17 10.57 6.17
N TRP A 362 -16.76 9.30 6.16
CA TRP A 362 -16.58 8.52 7.40
C TRP A 362 -15.49 9.13 8.26
N ILE A 363 -14.34 9.46 7.67
CA ILE A 363 -13.22 10.09 8.39
C ILE A 363 -13.67 11.41 9.01
N ALA A 364 -14.35 12.26 8.23
CA ALA A 364 -14.79 13.57 8.68
C ALA A 364 -15.82 13.50 9.83
N SER A 365 -16.83 12.63 9.70
CA SER A 365 -18.06 12.75 10.51
C SER A 365 -18.35 11.57 11.44
N ILE A 366 -17.70 10.42 11.25
CA ILE A 366 -18.10 9.17 11.91
C ILE A 366 -16.99 8.62 12.80
N LEU A 367 -15.74 8.63 12.31
CA LEU A 367 -14.66 7.95 13.01
C LEU A 367 -14.19 8.73 14.26
N PRO A 368 -14.08 8.07 15.44
CA PRO A 368 -13.67 8.71 16.68
C PRO A 368 -12.23 9.21 16.59
N SER A 369 -12.07 10.53 16.62
CA SER A 369 -10.79 11.18 16.29
C SER A 369 -9.70 10.93 17.34
N SER A 370 -10.07 10.71 18.60
CA SER A 370 -9.17 10.32 19.68
C SER A 370 -8.53 8.94 19.45
N GLN A 371 -9.20 8.06 18.68
CA GLN A 371 -8.75 6.70 18.39
C GLN A 371 -7.96 6.61 17.07
N LEU A 372 -7.97 7.66 16.24
CA LEU A 372 -7.26 7.69 14.96
C LEU A 372 -5.79 8.09 15.13
N ASN A 373 -4.94 7.40 14.37
CA ASN A 373 -3.54 7.77 14.15
C ASN A 373 -3.23 7.78 12.65
N ILE A 374 -2.92 6.62 12.05
CA ILE A 374 -2.67 6.49 10.62
C ILE A 374 -3.95 5.98 9.94
N VAL A 375 -4.27 6.54 8.78
CA VAL A 375 -5.41 6.13 7.95
C VAL A 375 -4.91 5.88 6.53
N ASN A 376 -4.97 4.62 6.07
CA ASN A 376 -4.57 4.26 4.72
C ASN A 376 -5.79 3.85 3.87
N THR A 377 -5.63 3.96 2.54
CA THR A 377 -6.61 3.50 1.56
C THR A 377 -5.92 3.18 0.23
N ASP A 378 -6.67 2.59 -0.70
CA ASP A 378 -6.26 2.34 -2.08
C ASP A 378 -6.66 3.51 -2.99
N TYR A 379 -5.84 3.82 -4.00
CA TYR A 379 -6.09 4.86 -5.00
C TYR A 379 -6.54 6.21 -4.38
N TYR A 380 -5.84 6.65 -3.33
CA TYR A 380 -6.19 7.86 -2.56
C TYR A 380 -6.36 9.14 -3.43
N HIS A 381 -5.73 9.21 -4.60
CA HIS A 381 -5.81 10.35 -5.51
C HIS A 381 -7.18 10.50 -6.18
N LEU A 382 -7.96 9.42 -6.26
CA LEU A 382 -9.31 9.44 -6.84
C LEU A 382 -10.31 10.21 -5.98
N PHE A 383 -10.02 10.36 -4.69
CA PHE A 383 -10.80 11.15 -3.73
C PHE A 383 -10.51 12.66 -3.83
N GLY A 384 -9.60 13.07 -4.72
CA GLY A 384 -9.09 14.44 -4.77
C GLY A 384 -8.44 14.85 -3.44
N GLU A 385 -8.65 16.10 -3.04
CA GLU A 385 -8.14 16.59 -1.76
C GLU A 385 -8.92 16.06 -0.54
N HIS A 386 -10.11 15.46 -0.72
CA HIS A 386 -11.03 15.17 0.38
C HIS A 386 -10.48 14.11 1.35
N PHE A 387 -9.83 13.07 0.83
CA PHE A 387 -9.21 12.06 1.69
C PHE A 387 -8.11 12.69 2.56
N ILE A 388 -7.18 13.42 1.94
CA ILE A 388 -6.06 14.06 2.63
C ILE A 388 -6.55 15.11 3.62
N SER A 389 -7.42 16.02 3.18
CA SER A 389 -7.93 17.13 3.99
C SER A 389 -8.77 16.65 5.17
N SER A 390 -9.60 15.61 5.00
CA SER A 390 -10.42 15.06 6.08
C SER A 390 -9.57 14.49 7.21
N ILE A 391 -8.40 13.90 6.91
CA ILE A 391 -7.48 13.35 7.90
C ILE A 391 -6.66 14.48 8.55
N ILE A 392 -6.05 15.37 7.75
CA ILE A 392 -5.21 16.46 8.29
C ILE A 392 -6.03 17.37 9.21
N ARG A 393 -7.29 17.66 8.84
CA ARG A 393 -8.22 18.47 9.65
C ARG A 393 -8.42 17.92 11.07
N LYS A 394 -8.30 16.61 11.28
CA LYS A 394 -8.47 15.98 12.61
C LYS A 394 -7.31 16.27 13.58
N ASN A 395 -6.27 16.98 13.12
CA ASN A 395 -5.22 17.50 13.99
C ASN A 395 -5.51 18.92 14.52
N LEU A 396 -6.58 19.59 14.06
CA LEU A 396 -6.90 20.98 14.39
C LEU A 396 -7.93 21.09 15.51
#